data_AF-A0A6S7HF40-F1
#
_entry.id   AF-A0A6S7HF40-F1
#
_cell.length_a   1.000
_cell.length_b   1.000
_cell.length_c   1.000
_cell.angle_alpha   90.00
_cell.angle_beta   90.00
_cell.angle_gamma   90.00
#
_symmetry.space_group_name_H-M   'P 1'
#
loop_
_entity.id
_entity.type
_entity.pdbx_description
1 polymer ?
#
loop_
_entity_poly.entity_id
_entity_poly.type
_entity_poly.pdbx_seq_one_letter_code
_entity_poly.pdbx_strand_id
1 'polypeptide(L)'
;MPQADVNLVRLPITIHHLKHFHMMLAIPVTTHFDSIMVWAAITLAFFGFLRLGELTCNSKFNSDSHLMPKDVVFSNDLQPTTAMSIRIKESKTDPFRVGHTISIGGTHTPLCPVLAMKQYLARRQPKSGPLFVNYAGKPLTKQALTLETRKLLSQAGFNASNFAGHSYRIGAATTAATAKLPSWLIKTLGRWSSD
;
A
#
# COMPACT_ATOMS: atom_id res chain seq x y z
N MET A 1 -20.30 -7.69 -34.27
CA MET A 1 -20.95 -7.14 -33.06
C MET A 1 -19.87 -6.51 -32.20
N PRO A 2 -19.91 -5.20 -31.91
CA PRO A 2 -18.95 -4.61 -30.98
C PRO A 2 -19.31 -5.09 -29.56
N GLN A 3 -18.37 -5.75 -28.88
CA GLN A 3 -18.47 -6.00 -27.44
C GLN A 3 -18.51 -4.64 -26.74
N ALA A 4 -19.62 -4.36 -26.06
CA ALA A 4 -19.71 -3.21 -25.18
C ALA A 4 -18.62 -3.37 -24.11
N ASP A 5 -17.71 -2.40 -24.04
CA ASP A 5 -16.74 -2.26 -22.97
C ASP A 5 -17.53 -1.94 -21.70
N VAL A 6 -17.91 -2.98 -20.96
CA VAL A 6 -18.54 -2.84 -19.65
C VAL A 6 -17.55 -2.09 -18.80
N ASN A 7 -17.83 -0.82 -18.51
CA ASN A 7 -17.03 0.01 -17.62
C ASN A 7 -17.02 -0.66 -16.24
N LEU A 8 -16.07 -1.58 -16.00
CA LEU A 8 -16.02 -2.39 -14.79
C LEU A 8 -15.71 -1.47 -13.61
N VAL A 9 -16.76 -1.07 -12.89
CA VAL A 9 -16.66 -0.30 -11.65
C VAL A 9 -15.76 -1.07 -10.68
N ARG A 10 -14.62 -0.47 -10.31
CA ARG A 10 -13.65 -1.12 -9.42
C ARG A 10 -14.17 -1.08 -7.99
N LEU A 11 -14.16 -2.24 -7.32
CA LEU A 11 -14.61 -2.35 -5.95
C LEU A 11 -13.56 -1.85 -4.94
N PRO A 12 -13.95 -1.29 -3.79
CA PRO A 12 -13.04 -0.88 -2.73
C PRO A 12 -12.47 -2.08 -1.98
N ILE A 13 -11.15 -2.08 -1.70
CA ILE A 13 -10.60 -2.86 -0.59
C ILE A 13 -11.11 -2.23 0.71
N THR A 14 -11.44 -3.03 1.71
CA THR A 14 -12.05 -2.52 2.96
C THR A 14 -11.25 -3.02 4.15
N ILE A 15 -11.47 -2.45 5.33
CA ILE A 15 -10.90 -2.96 6.58
C ILE A 15 -11.25 -4.45 6.78
N HIS A 16 -12.44 -4.89 6.37
CA HIS A 16 -12.83 -6.30 6.45
C HIS A 16 -11.92 -7.19 5.56
N HIS A 17 -11.65 -6.76 4.32
CA HIS A 17 -10.70 -7.45 3.45
C HIS A 17 -9.29 -7.48 4.07
N LEU A 18 -8.81 -6.37 4.66
CA LEU A 18 -7.50 -6.32 5.33
C LEU A 18 -7.40 -7.30 6.51
N LYS A 19 -8.48 -7.48 7.28
CA LYS A 19 -8.53 -8.48 8.36
C LYS A 19 -8.37 -9.90 7.82
N HIS A 20 -9.04 -10.24 6.71
CA HIS A 20 -8.85 -11.52 6.03
C HIS A 20 -7.41 -11.67 5.56
N PHE A 21 -6.85 -10.69 4.85
CA PHE A 21 -5.47 -10.75 4.37
C PHE A 21 -4.46 -10.97 5.50
N HIS A 22 -4.64 -10.27 6.62
CA HIS A 22 -3.79 -10.42 7.81
C HIS A 22 -3.82 -11.85 8.37
N MET A 23 -5.00 -12.48 8.41
CA MET A 23 -5.14 -13.88 8.86
C MET A 23 -4.56 -14.87 7.85
N MET A 24 -4.84 -14.69 6.55
CA MET A 24 -4.42 -15.61 5.49
C MET A 24 -2.91 -15.59 5.24
N LEU A 25 -2.28 -14.42 5.40
CA LEU A 25 -0.83 -14.29 5.39
C LEU A 25 -0.19 -14.76 6.72
N ALA A 26 -1.00 -15.17 7.69
CA ALA A 26 -0.60 -15.60 9.03
C ALA A 26 0.31 -14.60 9.75
N ILE A 27 0.08 -13.30 9.56
CA ILE A 27 0.97 -12.22 10.04
C ILE A 27 1.29 -12.29 11.54
N PRO A 28 0.38 -12.69 12.45
CA PRO A 28 0.70 -12.80 13.88
C PRO A 28 1.83 -13.79 14.21
N VAL A 29 2.03 -14.83 13.37
CA VAL A 29 2.91 -15.97 13.69
C VAL A 29 3.92 -16.28 12.59
N THR A 30 3.78 -15.70 11.41
CA THR A 30 4.59 -16.05 10.24
C THR A 30 6.03 -15.53 10.36
N THR A 31 6.97 -16.34 9.88
CA THR A 31 8.35 -15.94 9.59
C THR A 31 8.61 -15.79 8.09
N HIS A 32 7.59 -16.06 7.26
CA HIS A 32 7.73 -16.06 5.81
C HIS A 32 7.95 -14.64 5.27
N PHE A 33 9.13 -14.40 4.70
CA PHE A 33 9.58 -13.07 4.30
C PHE A 33 8.63 -12.39 3.30
N ASP A 34 8.18 -13.11 2.27
CA ASP A 34 7.31 -12.52 1.25
C ASP A 34 5.92 -12.19 1.80
N SER A 35 5.43 -12.93 2.79
CA SER A 35 4.13 -12.63 3.42
C SER A 35 4.20 -11.33 4.22
N ILE A 36 5.30 -11.13 4.96
CA ILE A 36 5.58 -9.89 5.70
C ILE A 36 5.75 -8.71 4.72
N MET A 37 6.48 -8.93 3.62
CA MET A 37 6.67 -7.93 2.56
C MET A 37 5.36 -7.51 1.91
N VAL A 38 4.53 -8.48 1.49
CA VAL A 38 3.21 -8.23 0.89
C VAL A 38 2.32 -7.49 1.89
N TRP A 39 2.33 -7.87 3.16
CA TRP A 39 1.54 -7.19 4.19
C TRP A 39 1.95 -5.74 4.41
N ALA A 40 3.25 -5.47 4.46
CA ALA A 40 3.77 -4.10 4.54
C ALA A 40 3.37 -3.27 3.31
N ALA A 41 3.38 -3.86 2.11
CA ALA A 41 2.96 -3.20 0.88
C ALA A 41 1.44 -2.92 0.84
N ILE A 42 0.61 -3.89 1.25
CA ILE A 42 -0.85 -3.78 1.34
C ILE A 42 -1.25 -2.68 2.31
N THR A 43 -0.67 -2.68 3.51
CA THR A 43 -1.00 -1.70 4.55
C THR A 43 -0.53 -0.30 4.15
N LEU A 44 0.67 -0.16 3.57
CA LEU A 44 1.12 1.12 3.04
C LEU A 44 0.22 1.63 1.90
N ALA A 45 -0.18 0.75 0.97
CA ALA A 45 -1.06 1.13 -0.13
C ALA A 45 -2.40 1.67 0.36
N PHE A 46 -3.01 1.00 1.34
CA PHE A 46 -4.29 1.38 1.91
C PHE A 46 -4.18 2.64 2.77
N PHE A 47 -3.39 2.62 3.85
CA PHE A 47 -3.33 3.73 4.80
C PHE A 47 -2.64 4.98 4.25
N GLY A 48 -1.80 4.84 3.22
CA GLY A 48 -1.16 5.96 2.52
C GLY A 48 -1.98 6.52 1.35
N PHE A 49 -3.17 5.97 1.07
CA PHE A 49 -3.99 6.33 -0.10
C PHE A 49 -3.20 6.22 -1.41
N LEU A 50 -2.25 5.29 -1.48
CA LEU A 50 -1.27 5.23 -2.57
C LEU A 50 -1.87 4.58 -3.81
N ARG A 51 -1.45 5.08 -4.98
CA ARG A 51 -1.53 4.30 -6.21
C ARG A 51 -0.45 3.23 -6.13
N LEU A 52 -0.74 2.00 -6.58
CA LEU A 52 0.27 0.93 -6.51
C LEU A 52 1.58 1.28 -7.24
N GLY A 53 1.52 2.09 -8.30
CA GLY A 53 2.73 2.57 -8.98
C GLY A 53 3.65 3.46 -8.14
N GLU A 54 3.12 4.11 -7.08
CA GLU A 54 3.90 4.96 -6.18
C GLU A 54 4.77 4.12 -5.22
N LEU A 55 4.43 2.85 -4.98
CA LEU A 55 5.17 1.95 -4.09
C LEU A 55 5.83 0.73 -4.76
N THR A 56 5.56 0.49 -6.03
CA THR A 56 6.08 -0.69 -6.76
C THR A 56 7.06 -0.27 -7.86
N CYS A 57 7.98 -1.16 -8.20
CA CYS A 57 8.93 -0.96 -9.30
C CYS A 57 8.38 -1.66 -10.55
N ASN A 58 7.94 -0.89 -11.55
CA ASN A 58 7.29 -1.42 -12.77
C ASN A 58 8.16 -1.25 -14.03
N SER A 59 9.38 -0.76 -13.85
CA SER A 59 10.38 -0.55 -14.88
C SER A 59 11.76 -0.86 -14.28
N LYS A 60 12.83 -0.59 -15.04
CA LYS A 60 14.19 -0.65 -14.50
C LYS A 60 14.29 0.26 -13.28
N PHE A 61 14.85 -0.26 -12.19
CA PHE A 61 15.00 0.50 -10.95
C PHE A 61 15.77 1.81 -11.20
N ASN A 62 15.24 2.87 -10.61
CA ASN A 62 15.80 4.21 -10.59
C ASN A 62 15.58 4.77 -9.19
N SER A 63 16.66 5.16 -8.51
CA SER A 63 16.62 5.70 -7.14
C SER A 63 15.88 7.03 -7.02
N ASP A 64 15.71 7.77 -8.12
CA ASP A 64 15.07 9.08 -8.12
C ASP A 64 13.57 8.97 -8.34
N SER A 65 13.10 7.87 -8.92
CA SER A 65 11.68 7.61 -9.19
C SER A 65 11.05 6.65 -8.18
N HIS A 66 11.82 5.65 -7.75
CA HIS A 66 11.28 4.55 -6.95
C HIS A 66 11.54 4.74 -5.46
N LEU A 67 10.57 4.31 -4.66
CA LEU A 67 10.69 4.25 -3.22
C LEU A 67 11.84 3.32 -2.80
N MET A 68 12.55 3.72 -1.75
CA MET A 68 13.68 3.03 -1.14
C MET A 68 13.49 3.00 0.39
N PRO A 69 14.21 2.14 1.13
CA PRO A 69 14.16 2.12 2.59
C PRO A 69 14.46 3.47 3.23
N LYS A 70 15.43 4.21 2.68
CA LYS A 70 15.83 5.53 3.18
C LYS A 70 14.72 6.60 3.09
N ASP A 71 13.69 6.34 2.29
CA ASP A 71 12.56 7.26 2.13
C ASP A 71 11.49 7.05 3.21
N VAL A 72 11.66 6.05 4.08
CA VAL A 72 10.79 5.74 5.23
C VAL A 72 11.47 6.17 6.51
N VAL A 73 10.85 7.09 7.23
CA VAL A 73 11.35 7.62 8.52
C VAL A 73 10.31 7.36 9.60
N PHE A 74 10.72 6.83 10.75
CA PHE A 74 9.84 6.59 11.88
C PHE A 74 9.95 7.75 12.89
N SER A 75 8.82 8.17 13.46
CA SER A 75 8.78 9.24 14.45
C SER A 75 8.88 8.67 15.88
N ASN A 76 9.86 9.15 16.65
CA ASN A 76 10.17 8.83 18.06
C ASN A 76 10.10 7.34 18.45
N ASP A 77 11.30 6.76 18.62
CA ASP A 77 11.55 5.34 18.91
C ASP A 77 11.13 4.88 20.32
N LEU A 78 10.56 5.76 21.13
CA LEU A 78 10.13 5.46 22.50
C LEU A 78 8.79 4.72 22.58
N GLN A 79 7.99 4.72 21.51
CA GLN A 79 6.76 3.94 21.42
C GLN A 79 6.73 3.11 20.13
N PRO A 80 6.28 1.85 20.17
CA PRO A 80 6.34 0.95 19.02
C PRO A 80 5.47 1.43 17.82
N THR A 81 4.47 2.28 18.04
CA THR A 81 3.43 2.61 17.04
C THR A 81 3.10 4.11 16.94
N THR A 82 4.10 5.00 16.97
CA THR A 82 3.86 6.46 16.92
C THR A 82 3.41 6.91 15.52
N ALA A 83 4.34 6.99 14.55
CA ALA A 83 4.05 7.35 13.18
C ALA A 83 5.22 6.99 12.26
N MET A 84 4.98 7.03 10.94
CA MET A 84 6.02 7.04 9.92
C MET A 84 5.72 8.09 8.86
N SER A 85 6.77 8.68 8.30
CA SER A 85 6.70 9.50 7.10
C SER A 85 7.34 8.75 5.93
N ILE A 86 6.73 8.87 4.75
CA ILE A 86 7.25 8.28 3.51
C ILE A 86 7.35 9.37 2.44
N ARG A 87 8.55 9.53 1.89
CA ARG A 87 8.81 10.44 0.77
C ARG A 87 8.52 9.76 -0.57
N ILE A 88 7.35 10.03 -1.14
CA ILE A 88 6.98 9.60 -2.50
C ILE A 88 7.71 10.51 -3.50
N LYS A 89 8.57 9.94 -4.34
CA LYS A 89 9.42 10.71 -5.25
C LYS A 89 8.73 11.04 -6.57
N GLU A 90 7.94 10.12 -7.09
CA GLU A 90 7.20 10.31 -8.34
C GLU A 90 5.73 9.93 -8.12
N SER A 91 4.83 10.81 -8.53
CA SER A 91 3.41 10.52 -8.64
C SER A 91 2.92 10.92 -10.02
N LYS A 92 1.94 10.18 -10.54
CA LYS A 92 1.35 10.45 -11.86
C LYS A 92 0.73 11.86 -11.98
N THR A 93 0.48 12.51 -10.84
CA THR A 93 -0.09 13.86 -10.73
C THR A 93 0.95 14.93 -10.39
N ASP A 94 2.23 14.59 -10.45
CA ASP A 94 3.34 15.51 -10.15
C ASP A 94 4.21 15.71 -11.41
N PRO A 95 3.77 16.59 -12.34
CA PRO A 95 4.50 16.84 -13.59
C PRO A 95 5.89 17.46 -13.36
N PHE A 96 6.14 18.02 -12.16
CA PHE A 96 7.40 18.66 -11.80
C PHE A 96 8.33 17.77 -10.95
N ARG A 97 7.90 16.54 -10.60
CA ARG A 97 8.63 15.60 -9.75
C ARG A 97 9.11 16.21 -8.43
N VAL A 98 8.34 17.14 -7.88
CA VAL A 98 8.62 17.74 -6.57
C VAL A 98 8.54 16.67 -5.47
N GLY A 99 7.85 15.56 -5.72
CA GLY A 99 7.53 14.51 -4.78
C GLY A 99 6.60 15.00 -3.67
N HIS A 100 6.08 14.09 -2.85
CA HIS A 100 5.32 14.48 -1.66
C HIS A 100 5.63 13.55 -0.48
N THR A 101 5.59 14.09 0.74
CA THR A 101 5.79 13.31 1.96
C THR A 101 4.42 13.02 2.59
N ILE A 102 4.07 11.75 2.69
CA ILE A 102 2.88 11.34 3.43
C ILE A 102 3.26 10.98 4.86
N SER A 103 2.40 11.30 5.82
CA SER A 103 2.54 10.89 7.21
C SER A 103 1.44 9.89 7.56
N ILE A 104 1.82 8.76 8.14
CA ILE A 104 0.92 7.68 8.53
C ILE A 104 1.08 7.44 10.03
N GLY A 105 0.01 7.68 10.78
CA GLY A 105 -0.05 7.37 12.21
C GLY A 105 -0.17 5.86 12.47
N GLY A 106 0.38 5.38 13.58
CA GLY A 106 0.11 4.03 14.04
C GLY A 106 -1.35 3.87 14.46
N THR A 107 -1.97 2.73 14.14
CA THR A 107 -3.38 2.48 14.46
C THR A 107 -3.58 1.77 15.80
N HIS A 108 -2.50 1.30 16.45
CA HIS A 108 -2.56 0.45 17.65
C HIS A 108 -3.46 -0.79 17.50
N THR A 109 -3.69 -1.25 16.26
CA THR A 109 -4.45 -2.46 15.93
C THR A 109 -3.55 -3.48 15.23
N PRO A 110 -4.00 -4.75 15.06
CA PRO A 110 -3.29 -5.72 14.22
C PRO A 110 -3.07 -5.24 12.77
N LEU A 111 -3.84 -4.26 12.30
CA LEU A 111 -3.71 -3.69 10.96
C LEU A 111 -2.72 -2.52 10.87
N CYS A 112 -1.89 -2.31 11.90
CA CYS A 112 -1.01 -1.14 12.01
C CYS A 112 0.03 -1.10 10.87
N PRO A 113 -0.03 -0.09 9.97
CA PRO A 113 0.92 0.03 8.86
C PRO A 113 2.34 0.33 9.35
N VAL A 114 2.48 1.08 10.45
CA VAL A 114 3.79 1.37 11.07
C VAL A 114 4.45 0.08 11.56
N LEU A 115 3.69 -0.77 12.26
CA LEU A 115 4.20 -2.05 12.76
C LEU A 115 4.55 -2.99 11.60
N ALA A 116 3.69 -3.10 10.59
CA ALA A 116 3.95 -3.91 9.39
C ALA A 116 5.24 -3.47 8.68
N MET A 117 5.44 -2.15 8.53
CA MET A 117 6.65 -1.61 7.91
C MET A 117 7.90 -1.87 8.74
N LYS A 118 7.85 -1.67 10.07
CA LYS A 118 8.97 -1.99 10.98
C LYS A 118 9.34 -3.48 10.90
N GLN A 119 8.35 -4.37 10.93
CA GLN A 119 8.57 -5.83 10.83
C GLN A 119 9.22 -6.24 9.51
N TYR A 120 8.82 -5.60 8.41
CA TYR A 120 9.41 -5.84 7.10
C TYR A 120 10.85 -5.31 7.03
N LEU A 121 11.08 -4.04 7.39
CA LEU A 121 12.40 -3.42 7.31
C LEU A 121 13.44 -4.08 8.22
N ALA A 122 13.03 -4.61 9.38
CA ALA A 122 13.91 -5.39 10.24
C ALA A 122 14.45 -6.68 9.58
N ARG A 123 13.73 -7.23 8.60
CA ARG A 123 14.10 -8.46 7.88
C ARG A 123 14.67 -8.18 6.50
N ARG A 124 14.25 -7.08 5.87
CA ARG A 124 14.73 -6.62 4.57
C ARG A 124 16.16 -6.15 4.75
N GLN A 125 17.12 -7.05 4.52
CA GLN A 125 18.58 -6.80 4.56
C GLN A 125 18.90 -5.35 4.12
N PRO A 126 19.89 -4.67 4.75
CA PRO A 126 20.18 -3.25 4.56
C PRO A 126 20.87 -2.96 3.21
N LYS A 127 20.31 -3.46 2.12
CA LYS A 127 20.75 -3.27 0.74
C LYS A 127 19.97 -2.12 0.10
N SER A 128 20.69 -1.31 -0.65
CA SER A 128 20.09 -0.29 -1.53
C SER A 128 19.21 -0.96 -2.59
N GLY A 129 18.17 -0.25 -3.03
CA GLY A 129 17.23 -0.74 -4.04
C GLY A 129 15.79 -0.35 -3.75
N PRO A 130 14.83 -0.91 -4.51
CA PRO A 130 13.40 -0.67 -4.31
C PRO A 130 12.96 -1.04 -2.90
N LEU A 131 12.02 -0.28 -2.33
CA LEU A 131 11.54 -0.49 -0.97
C LEU A 131 11.02 -1.92 -0.76
N PHE A 132 10.17 -2.41 -1.65
CA PHE A 132 9.66 -3.77 -1.59
C PHE A 132 10.39 -4.68 -2.56
N VAL A 133 11.11 -5.64 -2.01
CA VAL A 133 11.75 -6.75 -2.72
C VAL A 133 11.31 -8.07 -2.08
N ASN A 134 11.13 -9.11 -2.90
CA ASN A 134 10.86 -10.46 -2.40
C ASN A 134 12.13 -11.14 -1.88
N TYR A 135 12.02 -12.36 -1.37
CA TYR A 135 13.14 -13.12 -0.81
C TYR A 135 14.29 -13.30 -1.80
N ALA A 136 13.97 -13.44 -3.09
CA ALA A 136 14.95 -13.53 -4.18
C ALA A 136 15.57 -12.18 -4.59
N GLY A 137 15.25 -11.09 -3.90
CA GLY A 137 15.72 -9.74 -4.19
C GLY A 137 15.05 -9.08 -5.41
N LYS A 138 14.00 -9.69 -5.97
CA LYS A 138 13.26 -9.12 -7.11
C LYS A 138 12.31 -8.02 -6.61
N PRO A 139 12.23 -6.87 -7.31
CA PRO A 139 11.32 -5.80 -6.95
C PRO A 139 9.85 -6.23 -7.00
N LEU A 140 9.04 -5.76 -6.06
CA LEU A 140 7.60 -5.91 -6.11
C LEU A 140 7.03 -5.06 -7.25
N THR A 141 6.26 -5.68 -8.14
CA THR A 141 5.56 -5.00 -9.24
C THR A 141 4.08 -4.79 -8.90
N LYS A 142 3.44 -3.82 -9.57
CA LYS A 142 1.99 -3.60 -9.48
C LYS A 142 1.21 -4.84 -9.87
N GLN A 143 1.65 -5.56 -10.89
CA GLN A 143 1.01 -6.78 -11.36
C GLN A 143 1.07 -7.87 -10.30
N ALA A 144 2.24 -8.11 -9.71
CA ALA A 144 2.43 -9.12 -8.66
C ALA A 144 1.56 -8.81 -7.43
N LEU A 145 1.57 -7.57 -6.95
CA LEU A 145 0.74 -7.18 -5.81
C LEU A 145 -0.77 -7.27 -6.12
N THR A 146 -1.19 -6.90 -7.33
CA THR A 146 -2.60 -7.03 -7.75
C THR A 146 -3.02 -8.50 -7.80
N LEU A 147 -2.16 -9.38 -8.34
CA LEU A 147 -2.43 -10.82 -8.41
C LEU A 147 -2.52 -11.44 -7.01
N GLU A 148 -1.59 -11.10 -6.12
CA GLU A 148 -1.63 -11.60 -4.73
C GLU A 148 -2.86 -11.09 -3.99
N THR A 149 -3.23 -9.82 -4.18
CA THR A 149 -4.48 -9.26 -3.61
C THR A 149 -5.70 -10.05 -4.08
N ARG A 150 -5.79 -10.35 -5.38
CA ARG A 150 -6.90 -11.13 -5.95
C ARG A 150 -6.92 -12.56 -5.43
N LYS A 151 -5.75 -13.19 -5.29
CA LYS A 151 -5.63 -14.52 -4.69
C LYS A 151 -6.16 -14.52 -3.26
N LEU A 152 -5.73 -13.57 -2.42
CA LEU A 152 -6.21 -13.46 -1.04
C LEU A 152 -7.73 -13.21 -0.97
N LEU A 153 -8.27 -12.38 -1.87
CA LEU A 153 -9.72 -12.16 -1.97
C LEU A 153 -10.47 -13.44 -2.35
N SER A 154 -10.02 -14.14 -3.39
CA SER A 154 -10.65 -15.39 -3.84
C SER A 154 -10.62 -16.47 -2.76
N GLN A 155 -9.49 -16.61 -2.07
CA GLN A 155 -9.37 -17.58 -0.98
C GLN A 155 -10.28 -17.23 0.21
N ALA A 156 -10.57 -15.94 0.43
CA ALA A 156 -11.54 -15.48 1.43
C ALA A 156 -13.00 -15.51 0.92
N GLY A 157 -13.26 -16.08 -0.27
CA GLY A 157 -14.60 -16.25 -0.84
C GLY A 157 -15.15 -15.03 -1.58
N PHE A 158 -14.36 -14.00 -1.82
CA PHE A 158 -14.79 -12.81 -2.55
C PHE A 158 -14.58 -12.95 -4.06
N ASN A 159 -15.45 -12.32 -4.85
CA ASN A 159 -15.23 -12.20 -6.30
C ASN A 159 -14.13 -11.17 -6.60
N ALA A 160 -12.95 -11.67 -6.98
CA ALA A 160 -11.77 -10.85 -7.21
C ALA A 160 -11.72 -10.12 -8.57
N SER A 161 -12.66 -10.38 -9.49
CA SER A 161 -12.60 -9.88 -10.89
C SER A 161 -12.63 -8.34 -10.98
N ASN A 162 -13.37 -7.69 -10.08
CA ASN A 162 -13.55 -6.24 -10.04
C ASN A 162 -12.49 -5.50 -9.20
N PHE A 163 -11.51 -6.21 -8.64
CA PHE A 163 -10.44 -5.61 -7.86
C PHE A 163 -9.19 -5.36 -8.72
N ALA A 164 -8.58 -4.20 -8.52
CA ALA A 164 -7.34 -3.79 -9.19
C ALA A 164 -6.52 -2.88 -8.26
N GLY A 165 -5.36 -2.41 -8.72
CA GLY A 165 -4.52 -1.55 -7.87
C GLY A 165 -5.19 -0.26 -7.36
N HIS A 166 -6.18 0.29 -8.07
CA HIS A 166 -6.95 1.45 -7.59
C HIS A 166 -7.90 1.13 -6.43
N SER A 167 -8.28 -0.14 -6.26
CA SER A 167 -9.20 -0.58 -5.21
C SER A 167 -8.73 -0.23 -3.81
N TYR A 168 -7.41 -0.19 -3.57
CA TYR A 168 -6.82 0.27 -2.31
C TYR A 168 -7.15 1.74 -2.01
N ARG A 169 -6.91 2.62 -2.97
CA ARG A 169 -7.14 4.06 -2.83
C ARG A 169 -8.64 4.39 -2.72
N ILE A 170 -9.49 3.71 -3.49
CA ILE A 170 -10.96 3.83 -3.34
C ILE A 170 -11.35 3.40 -1.93
N GLY A 171 -10.85 2.24 -1.49
CA GLY A 171 -11.07 1.70 -0.16
C GLY A 171 -10.70 2.60 1.00
N ALA A 172 -9.51 3.19 0.93
CA ALA A 172 -9.02 4.13 1.92
C ALA A 172 -9.93 5.36 2.04
N ALA A 173 -10.35 5.92 0.91
CA ALA A 173 -11.27 7.05 0.89
C ALA A 173 -12.66 6.72 1.39
N THR A 174 -13.25 5.60 0.98
CA THR A 174 -14.53 5.13 1.51
C THR A 174 -14.46 4.91 3.02
N THR A 175 -13.35 4.36 3.52
CA THR A 175 -13.13 4.14 4.96
C THR A 175 -13.01 5.46 5.71
N ALA A 176 -12.25 6.42 5.18
CA ALA A 176 -12.13 7.76 5.77
C ALA A 176 -13.46 8.52 5.80
N ALA A 177 -14.25 8.43 4.72
CA ALA A 177 -15.58 9.02 4.65
C ALA A 177 -16.53 8.38 5.70
N THR A 178 -16.47 7.06 5.85
CA THR A 178 -17.24 6.33 6.88
C THR A 178 -16.82 6.74 8.29
N ALA A 179 -15.53 7.02 8.49
CA ALA A 179 -14.98 7.58 9.73
C ALA A 179 -15.27 9.08 9.93
N LYS A 180 -16.12 9.68 9.07
CA LYS A 180 -16.54 11.09 9.12
C LYS A 180 -15.40 12.10 9.01
N LEU A 181 -14.30 11.73 8.35
CA LEU A 181 -13.29 12.72 7.99
C LEU A 181 -13.89 13.73 7.00
N PRO A 182 -13.56 15.02 7.14
CA PRO A 182 -14.09 16.03 6.24
C PRO A 182 -13.59 15.80 4.81
N SER A 183 -14.45 16.07 3.82
CA SER A 183 -14.16 15.81 2.40
C SER A 183 -12.85 16.46 1.93
N TRP A 184 -12.56 17.69 2.37
CA TRP A 184 -11.30 18.38 2.05
C TRP A 184 -10.08 17.57 2.49
N LEU A 185 -10.12 16.97 3.69
CA LEU A 185 -9.02 16.17 4.21
C LEU A 185 -8.86 14.87 3.42
N ILE A 186 -9.96 14.20 3.07
CA ILE A 186 -9.93 12.99 2.25
C ILE A 186 -9.35 13.30 0.87
N LYS A 187 -9.69 14.46 0.29
CA LYS A 187 -9.09 14.93 -0.96
C LYS A 187 -7.60 15.24 -0.84
N THR A 188 -7.18 15.87 0.24
CA THR A 188 -5.76 16.11 0.54
C THR A 188 -4.99 14.79 0.68
N LEU A 189 -5.48 13.86 1.50
CA LEU A 189 -4.87 12.53 1.69
C LEU A 189 -4.84 11.73 0.40
N GLY A 190 -5.93 11.78 -0.36
CA GLY A 190 -6.08 11.14 -1.65
C GLY A 190 -5.21 11.78 -2.72
N ARG A 191 -4.82 13.05 -2.62
CA ARG A 191 -4.19 13.81 -3.72
C ARG A 191 -5.10 13.85 -4.94
N TRP A 192 -6.33 14.34 -4.75
CA TRP A 192 -7.28 14.62 -5.83
C TRP A 192 -7.34 16.10 -6.13
N SER A 193 -7.41 16.44 -7.42
CA SER A 193 -7.36 17.80 -7.94
C SER A 193 -8.73 18.41 -8.25
N SER A 194 -9.83 17.70 -8.02
CA SER A 194 -11.19 18.17 -8.32
C SER A 194 -12.02 18.47 -7.07
N ASP A 195 -12.77 19.58 -7.15
CA ASP A 195 -13.80 20.01 -6.20
C ASP A 195 -15.08 19.16 -6.28
#